data_AF-A0A968D003-F1
#
_entry.id   AF-A0A968D003-F1
#
_cell.length_a   1.000
_cell.length_b   1.000
_cell.length_c   1.000
_cell.angle_alpha   90.00
_cell.angle_beta   90.00
_cell.angle_gamma   90.00
#
_symmetry.space_group_name_H-M   'P 1'
#
loop_
_entity.id
_entity.type
_entity.pdbx_description
1 polymer ?
#
loop_
_entity_poly.entity_id
_entity_poly.type
_entity_poly.pdbx_seq_one_letter_code
_entity_poly.pdbx_strand_id
1 'polypeptide(L)'
;LDETDSGLDIDALKIVANGVNTFSNDDNAIVVVTHYQRLLNYIIPDFVHVLVGGKIAKSGDKELAVELEEKGYDWLREEGVGAAAA
;
A
#
# COMPACT_ATOMS: atom_id res chain seq x y z
N LEU A 1 9.11 2.09 -4.61
CA LEU A 1 9.76 1.62 -3.36
C LEU A 1 9.08 0.33 -2.98
N ASP A 2 9.82 -0.76 -2.82
CA ASP A 2 9.26 -2.09 -2.64
C ASP A 2 9.69 -2.69 -1.30
N GLU A 3 8.72 -3.12 -0.49
CA GLU A 3 8.89 -3.74 0.85
C GLU A 3 9.85 -3.00 1.79
N THR A 4 10.00 -1.69 1.62
CA THR A 4 10.96 -0.88 2.40
C THR A 4 10.61 -0.82 3.89
N ASP A 5 9.40 -1.21 4.26
CA ASP A 5 8.85 -1.28 5.61
C ASP A 5 9.14 -2.62 6.32
N SER A 6 9.65 -3.64 5.62
CA SER A 6 9.95 -4.93 6.25
C SER A 6 11.18 -4.83 7.17
N GLY A 7 10.98 -5.12 8.46
CA GLY A 7 12.06 -5.11 9.46
C GLY A 7 12.51 -3.72 9.93
N LEU A 8 11.88 -2.64 9.46
CA LEU A 8 12.16 -1.29 9.95
C LEU A 8 11.49 -1.02 11.30
N ASP A 9 12.24 -0.38 12.18
CA ASP A 9 11.66 0.23 13.37
C ASP A 9 10.86 1.50 13.00
N ILE A 10 10.13 2.02 13.98
CA ILE A 10 9.24 3.18 13.80
C ILE A 10 10.01 4.41 13.31
N ASP A 11 11.27 4.58 13.71
CA ASP A 11 12.05 5.77 13.37
C ASP A 11 12.63 5.67 11.95
N ALA A 12 13.04 4.48 11.51
CA ALA A 12 13.43 4.23 10.14
C ALA A 12 12.25 4.42 9.17
N LEU A 13 11.04 4.01 9.55
CA LEU A 13 9.82 4.28 8.75
C LEU A 13 9.60 5.79 8.54
N LYS A 14 9.78 6.61 9.59
CA LYS A 14 9.67 8.07 9.47
C LYS A 14 10.72 8.66 8.56
N ILE A 15 11.95 8.15 8.58
CA ILE A 15 13.03 8.61 7.69
C ILE A 15 12.67 8.32 6.23
N VAL A 16 12.22 7.11 5.93
CA VAL A 16 11.77 6.74 4.57
C VAL A 16 10.60 7.63 4.13
N ALA A 17 9.60 7.79 4.99
CA ALA A 17 8.44 8.64 4.69
C ALA A 17 8.81 10.10 4.43
N ASN A 18 9.71 10.67 5.24
CA ASN A 18 10.20 12.03 5.02
C ASN A 18 10.95 12.15 3.69
N GLY A 19 11.75 11.16 3.33
CA GLY A 19 12.43 11.11 2.03
C GLY A 19 11.45 11.09 0.86
N VAL A 20 10.41 10.27 0.95
CA VAL A 20 9.34 10.20 -0.07
C VAL A 20 8.59 11.52 -0.18
N ASN A 21 8.12 12.06 0.95
CA ASN A 21 7.35 13.30 0.97
C ASN A 21 8.16 14.50 0.45
N THR A 22 9.47 14.54 0.69
CA THR A 22 10.35 15.59 0.16
C THR A 22 10.61 15.44 -1.34
N PHE A 23 10.66 14.20 -1.82
CA PHE A 23 10.90 13.91 -3.24
C PHE A 23 9.63 14.12 -4.09
N SER A 24 8.45 13.93 -3.51
CA SER A 24 7.16 14.08 -4.19
C SER A 24 6.93 15.51 -4.66
N ASN A 25 6.62 15.69 -5.94
CA ASN A 25 6.28 16.97 -6.54
C ASN A 25 5.35 16.77 -7.76
N ASP A 26 4.83 17.88 -8.29
CA ASP A 26 3.86 17.85 -9.40
C ASP A 26 4.43 17.29 -10.72
N ASP A 27 5.76 17.18 -10.84
CA ASP A 27 6.46 16.70 -12.04
C ASP A 27 6.86 15.21 -11.94
N ASN A 28 6.52 14.52 -10.85
CA ASN A 28 6.86 13.10 -10.68
C ASN A 28 5.70 12.24 -10.15
N ALA A 29 5.88 10.92 -10.28
CA ALA A 29 4.98 9.93 -9.74
C ALA A 29 5.78 8.95 -8.88
N ILE A 30 5.23 8.60 -7.71
CA ILE A 30 5.85 7.69 -6.76
C ILE A 30 4.92 6.49 -6.59
N VAL A 31 5.47 5.30 -6.83
CA VAL A 31 4.79 4.04 -6.54
C VAL A 31 5.44 3.41 -5.32
N VAL A 32 4.65 3.24 -4.26
CA VAL A 32 5.03 2.56 -3.02
C VAL A 32 4.32 1.22 -2.97
N VAL A 33 5.09 0.15 -2.82
CA VAL A 33 4.61 -1.21 -2.61
C VAL A 33 4.96 -1.56 -1.17
N THR A 34 3.93 -1.90 -0.40
CA THR A 34 4.03 -2.15 1.04
C THR A 34 2.99 -3.21 1.42
N HIS A 35 3.34 -4.07 2.38
CA HIS A 35 2.39 -4.97 3.00
C HIS A 35 1.90 -4.48 4.37
N TYR A 36 2.57 -3.48 4.97
CA TYR A 36 2.13 -2.84 6.21
C TYR A 36 1.55 -1.43 5.98
N GLN A 37 0.33 -1.25 6.46
CA GLN A 37 -0.33 0.06 6.40
C GLN A 37 0.32 1.14 7.28
N ARG A 38 1.23 0.76 8.17
CA ARG A 38 1.97 1.71 9.02
C ARG A 38 2.67 2.79 8.22
N LEU A 39 3.16 2.46 7.01
CA LEU A 39 3.79 3.43 6.13
C LEU A 39 2.80 4.47 5.59
N LEU A 40 1.54 4.06 5.36
CA LEU A 40 0.47 4.91 4.85
C LEU A 40 -0.03 5.93 5.88
N ASN A 41 0.32 5.77 7.16
CA ASN A 41 0.11 6.81 8.18
C ASN A 41 1.07 8.01 8.02
N TYR A 42 2.18 7.83 7.30
CA TYR A 42 3.20 8.87 7.11
C TYR A 42 3.29 9.37 5.66
N ILE A 43 2.90 8.54 4.70
CA ILE A 43 2.82 8.88 3.28
C ILE A 43 1.34 8.74 2.89
N ILE A 44 0.68 9.86 2.59
CA ILE A 44 -0.72 9.86 2.17
C ILE A 44 -0.77 9.63 0.66
N PRO A 45 -1.26 8.48 0.18
CA PRO A 45 -1.34 8.22 -1.25
C PRO A 45 -2.58 8.90 -1.87
N ASP A 46 -2.46 9.30 -3.13
CA ASP A 46 -3.62 9.71 -3.93
C ASP A 46 -4.48 8.51 -4.36
N PHE A 47 -3.81 7.37 -4.63
CA PHE A 47 -4.44 6.13 -5.06
C PHE A 47 -3.86 4.94 -4.31
N VAL A 48 -4.73 4.03 -3.90
CA VAL A 48 -4.40 2.73 -3.31
C VAL A 48 -4.87 1.63 -4.26
N HIS A 49 -3.99 0.68 -4.57
CA HIS A 49 -4.29 -0.47 -5.41
C HIS A 49 -3.97 -1.76 -4.65
N VAL A 50 -4.93 -2.68 -4.59
CA VAL A 50 -4.75 -3.99 -3.96
C VAL A 50 -4.49 -5.04 -5.02
N LEU A 51 -3.33 -5.67 -4.94
CA LEU A 51 -2.94 -6.75 -5.83
C LEU A 51 -3.32 -8.12 -5.20
N VAL A 52 -4.07 -8.94 -5.92
CA VAL A 52 -4.39 -10.32 -5.54
C VAL A 52 -4.18 -11.22 -6.77
N GLY A 53 -3.53 -12.37 -6.61
CA GLY A 53 -3.33 -13.31 -7.73
C GLY A 53 -2.65 -12.71 -8.97
N GLY A 54 -1.77 -11.73 -8.78
CA GLY A 54 -1.06 -11.05 -9.88
C GLY A 54 -1.90 -10.02 -10.66
N LYS A 55 -3.10 -9.66 -10.19
CA LYS A 55 -3.96 -8.65 -10.79
C LYS A 55 -4.40 -7.63 -9.76
N ILE A 56 -4.70 -6.40 -10.19
CA ILE A 56 -5.34 -5.40 -9.33
C ILE A 56 -6.78 -5.85 -9.09
N ALA A 57 -7.08 -6.26 -7.87
CA ALA A 57 -8.41 -6.68 -7.45
C ALA A 57 -9.29 -5.48 -7.11
N LYS A 58 -8.71 -4.45 -6.50
CA LYS A 58 -9.43 -3.23 -6.11
C LYS A 58 -8.53 -2.01 -6.17
N SER A 59 -9.14 -0.87 -6.47
CA SER A 59 -8.51 0.44 -6.45
C SER A 59 -9.40 1.41 -5.68
N GLY A 60 -8.80 2.36 -4.98
CA GLY A 60 -9.51 3.36 -4.20
C GLY A 60 -8.58 4.50 -3.80
N ASP A 61 -9.08 5.38 -2.96
CA ASP A 61 -8.32 6.40 -2.23
C ASP A 61 -7.71 5.78 -0.95
N LYS A 62 -7.14 6.63 -0.09
CA LYS A 62 -6.54 6.22 1.18
C LYS A 62 -7.51 5.48 2.10
N GLU A 63 -8.82 5.69 1.97
CA GLU A 63 -9.86 5.03 2.75
C GLU A 63 -9.87 3.53 2.49
N LEU A 64 -9.50 3.09 1.29
CA LEU A 64 -9.32 1.67 0.98
C LEU A 64 -8.22 1.03 1.83
N ALA A 65 -7.14 1.77 2.14
CA ALA A 65 -6.11 1.27 3.05
C ALA A 65 -6.70 1.06 4.45
N VAL A 66 -7.40 2.06 4.99
CA VAL A 66 -8.04 1.95 6.32
C VAL A 66 -8.99 0.76 6.40
N GLU A 67 -9.83 0.58 5.37
CA GLU A 67 -10.77 -0.56 5.30
C GLU A 67 -10.05 -1.92 5.31
N LEU A 68 -8.90 -2.02 4.64
CA LEU A 68 -8.06 -3.24 4.67
C LEU A 68 -7.46 -3.51 6.06
N GLU A 69 -7.24 -2.49 6.89
CA GLU A 69 -6.70 -2.68 8.25
C GLU A 69 -7.77 -3.34 9.12
N GLU A 70 -8.98 -2.80 9.02
CA GLU A 70 -10.11 -3.19 9.85
C GLU A 70 -10.65 -4.57 9.47
N LYS A 71 -10.73 -4.86 8.17
CA LYS A 71 -11.37 -6.08 7.63
C LYS A 71 -10.38 -7.16 7.23
N GLY A 72 -9.08 -6.85 7.19
CA GLY A 72 -8.07 -7.71 6.57
C GLY A 72 -8.25 -7.85 5.05
N TYR A 73 -7.59 -8.83 4.45
CA TYR A 73 -7.59 -9.06 3.00
C TYR A 73 -8.62 -10.10 2.53
N ASP A 74 -9.28 -10.81 3.45
CA ASP A 74 -10.08 -12.00 3.11
C ASP A 74 -11.29 -11.68 2.24
N TRP A 75 -11.95 -10.55 2.48
CA TRP A 75 -13.11 -10.12 1.70
C TRP A 75 -12.78 -9.78 0.23
N LEU A 76 -11.51 -9.46 -0.08
CA LEU A 76 -11.06 -9.23 -1.44
C LEU A 76 -10.75 -10.52 -2.21
N ARG A 77 -10.56 -11.64 -1.51
CA ARG A 77 -10.41 -12.95 -2.14
C ARG A 77 -11.73 -13.48 -2.67
N GLU A 78 -12.85 -13.09 -2.06
CA GLU A 78 -14.20 -13.53 -2.44
C GLU A 78 -14.75 -12.78 -3.67
N GLU A 79 -14.33 -11.53 -3.94
CA GLU A 79 -14.81 -10.73 -5.07
C GLU A 79 -14.17 -11.07 -6.45
N GLY A 80 -13.55 -12.24 -6.59
CA GLY A 80 -13.28 -12.82 -7.92
C GLY A 80 -11.85 -12.74 -8.45
N VAL A 81 -10.84 -12.64 -7.57
CA VAL A 81 -9.44 -12.76 -7.98
C VAL A 81 -8.72 -13.82 -7.16
N GLY A 82 -9.01 -15.10 -7.45
CA GLY A 82 -8.39 -16.20 -6.70
C GLY A 82 -8.71 -17.63 -7.16
N ALA A 83 -9.26 -17.84 -8.36
CA ALA A 83 -9.49 -19.19 -8.90
C ALA A 83 -8.44 -19.64 -9.93
N ALA A 84 -7.20 -19.11 -9.85
CA ALA A 84 -6.14 -19.52 -10.78
C ALA A 84 -4.75 -19.50 -10.13
N ALA A 85 -4.49 -20.49 -9.29
CA ALA A 85 -3.21 -21.19 -9.18
C ALA A 85 -3.46 -22.48 -8.37
N ALA A 86 -2.85 -23.57 -8.83
CA ALA A 86 -3.09 -24.97 -8.47
C ALA A 86 -2.93 -25.32 -6.98
#